data_AF-A0A2D5ENZ1-F1
#
_entry.id   AF-A0A2D5ENZ1-F1
#
_cell.length_a   1.000
_cell.length_b   1.000
_cell.length_c   1.000
_cell.angle_alpha   90.00
_cell.angle_beta   90.00
_cell.angle_gamma   90.00
#
_symmetry.space_group_name_H-M   'P 1'
#
loop_
_entity.id
_entity.type
_entity.pdbx_description
1 polymer ?
#
loop_
_entity_poly.entity_id
_entity_poly.type
_entity_poly.pdbx_seq_one_letter_code
_entity_poly.pdbx_strand_id
1 'polypeptide(L)'
;MLDDDDDAHLFRPPEPTPAGTRRFAHYAFAVAAALFVALTWMGLPLHTEVAPAGIVSFELARTPGQAIAIVQSWDEAARARAAIHLSVDYAFLLAYAAWLWAALRGLALRFEARGEAGARGARWSRRLAASMWLAAGLDAVENAALGIILAGGFDPEDPEGLLSIDASWPALAFTCAVFKFALVALALGVLIWGAVKVPVPPDDERA
;
A
#
# COMPACT_ATOMS: atom_id res chain seq x y z
N MET A 1 23.40 41.78 -28.48
CA MET A 1 23.69 40.42 -28.00
C MET A 1 23.19 40.42 -26.57
N LEU A 2 21.92 40.04 -26.40
CA LEU A 2 21.24 40.06 -25.11
C LEU A 2 21.67 38.79 -24.37
N ASP A 3 22.14 38.96 -23.13
CA ASP A 3 22.39 37.87 -22.18
C ASP A 3 21.06 37.13 -21.94
N ASP A 4 21.04 35.85 -22.28
CA ASP A 4 19.86 34.97 -22.24
C ASP A 4 20.04 33.88 -21.16
N ASP A 5 20.82 34.18 -20.10
CA ASP A 5 21.26 33.20 -19.09
C ASP A 5 20.73 33.45 -17.65
N ASP A 6 19.96 34.53 -17.39
CA ASP A 6 19.57 34.91 -16.02
C ASP A 6 18.23 34.32 -15.52
N ASP A 7 17.40 33.72 -16.39
CA ASP A 7 16.03 33.30 -16.02
C ASP A 7 15.89 31.80 -15.64
N ALA A 8 16.96 31.00 -15.73
CA ALA A 8 16.91 29.56 -15.46
C ALA A 8 16.94 29.18 -13.96
N HIS A 9 17.02 30.15 -13.04
CA HIS A 9 17.05 29.91 -11.59
C HIS A 9 15.71 30.22 -10.87
N LEU A 10 14.68 30.68 -11.59
CA LEU A 10 13.55 31.37 -10.96
C LEU A 10 12.50 30.49 -10.24
N PHE A 11 12.59 29.15 -10.32
CA PHE A 11 11.71 28.29 -9.52
C PHE A 11 12.36 26.92 -9.23
N ARG A 12 13.36 26.88 -8.36
CA ARG A 12 13.66 25.62 -7.66
C ARG A 12 12.70 25.55 -6.46
N PRO A 13 11.69 24.65 -6.45
CA PRO A 13 10.87 24.49 -5.25
C PRO A 13 11.79 24.20 -4.06
N PRO A 14 11.53 24.80 -2.89
CA PRO A 14 12.39 24.64 -1.73
C PRO A 14 12.54 23.14 -1.45
N GLU A 15 13.80 22.68 -1.33
CA GLU A 15 14.02 21.28 -1.00
C GLU A 15 13.39 20.97 0.35
N PRO A 16 12.64 19.87 0.48
CA PRO A 16 11.95 19.54 1.71
C PRO A 16 12.97 19.38 2.85
N THR A 17 12.76 20.12 3.94
CA THR A 17 13.65 20.04 5.10
C THR A 17 13.56 18.65 5.77
N PRO A 18 14.63 18.18 6.43
CA PRO A 18 14.59 16.93 7.20
C PRO A 18 13.47 16.91 8.25
N ALA A 19 13.20 18.06 8.89
CA ALA A 19 12.12 18.20 9.87
C ALA A 19 10.73 18.11 9.22
N GLY A 20 10.53 18.71 8.04
CA GLY A 20 9.28 18.61 7.28
C GLY A 20 8.98 17.18 6.84
N THR A 21 10.00 16.49 6.31
CA THR A 21 9.89 15.08 5.88
C THR A 21 9.54 14.15 7.06
N ARG A 22 10.12 14.39 8.24
CA ARG A 22 9.82 13.61 9.46
C ARG A 22 8.38 13.81 9.94
N ARG A 23 7.90 15.06 9.98
CA ARG A 23 6.51 15.37 10.35
C ARG A 23 5.53 14.72 9.38
N PHE A 24 5.79 14.83 8.07
CA PHE A 24 5.01 14.15 7.04
C PHE A 24 4.95 12.63 7.27
N ALA A 25 6.10 11.99 7.52
CA ALA A 25 6.15 10.55 7.79
C ALA A 25 5.29 10.14 9.00
N HIS A 26 5.32 10.92 10.09
CA HIS A 26 4.49 10.64 11.27
C HIS A 26 2.99 10.83 11.01
N TYR A 27 2.60 11.88 10.27
CA TYR A 27 1.20 12.08 9.91
C TYR A 27 0.69 10.97 8.98
N ALA A 28 1.48 10.64 7.94
CA ALA A 28 1.15 9.54 7.03
C ALA A 28 1.02 8.20 7.79
N PHE A 29 1.93 7.94 8.75
CA PHE A 29 1.82 6.76 9.61
C PHE A 29 0.55 6.77 10.46
N ALA A 30 0.23 7.89 11.11
CA ALA A 30 -0.97 7.98 11.96
C ALA A 30 -2.26 7.75 11.17
N VAL A 31 -2.34 8.33 9.96
CA VAL A 31 -3.47 8.11 9.05
C VAL A 31 -3.52 6.65 8.59
N ALA A 32 -2.40 6.07 8.16
CA ALA A 32 -2.34 4.68 7.74
C ALA A 32 -2.74 3.72 8.87
N ALA A 33 -2.26 3.97 10.10
CA ALA A 33 -2.61 3.16 11.26
C ALA A 33 -4.10 3.27 11.62
N ALA A 34 -4.68 4.48 11.58
CA ALA A 34 -6.10 4.67 11.82
C ALA A 34 -6.97 3.96 10.78
N LEU A 35 -6.61 4.07 9.49
CA LEU A 35 -7.28 3.38 8.40
C LEU A 35 -7.13 1.86 8.51
N PHE A 36 -5.95 1.36 8.86
CA PHE A 36 -5.72 -0.08 9.10
C PHE A 36 -6.63 -0.63 10.20
N VAL A 37 -6.77 0.10 11.31
CA VAL A 37 -7.68 -0.28 12.40
C VAL A 37 -9.13 -0.27 11.91
N ALA A 38 -9.54 0.77 11.17
CA ALA A 38 -10.89 0.86 10.62
C ALA A 38 -11.20 -0.30 9.66
N LEU A 39 -10.30 -0.59 8.72
CA LEU A 39 -10.42 -1.70 7.77
C LEU A 39 -10.47 -3.05 8.49
N THR A 40 -9.60 -3.28 9.46
CA THR A 40 -9.61 -4.51 10.28
C THR A 40 -10.95 -4.70 10.98
N TRP A 41 -11.49 -3.63 11.58
CA TRP A 41 -12.78 -3.69 12.25
C TRP A 41 -13.94 -3.93 11.27
N MET A 42 -13.93 -3.26 10.12
CA MET A 42 -14.91 -3.46 9.05
C MET A 42 -14.84 -4.87 8.44
N GLY A 43 -13.66 -5.47 8.43
CA GLY A 43 -13.38 -6.79 7.89
C GLY A 43 -13.77 -7.95 8.80
N LEU A 44 -14.04 -7.72 10.10
CA LEU A 44 -14.40 -8.77 11.05
C LEU A 44 -15.53 -9.71 10.55
N PRO A 45 -16.65 -9.22 9.97
CA PRO A 45 -17.71 -10.08 9.46
C PRO A 45 -17.34 -10.88 8.20
N LEU A 46 -16.19 -10.59 7.57
CA LEU A 46 -15.74 -11.29 6.36
C LEU A 46 -15.01 -12.59 6.70
N HIS A 47 -14.67 -12.83 7.96
CA HIS A 47 -14.01 -14.06 8.38
C HIS A 47 -15.02 -15.22 8.45
N THR A 48 -14.80 -16.24 7.60
CA THR A 48 -15.60 -17.46 7.55
C THR A 48 -14.69 -18.69 7.50
N GLU A 49 -15.25 -19.90 7.57
CA GLU A 49 -14.45 -21.13 7.38
C GLU A 49 -13.80 -21.18 5.99
N VAL A 50 -14.47 -20.61 4.98
CA VAL A 50 -13.97 -20.55 3.59
C VAL A 50 -13.01 -19.38 3.39
N ALA A 51 -13.20 -18.28 4.12
CA ALA A 51 -12.38 -17.08 4.08
C ALA A 51 -11.76 -16.79 5.47
N PRO A 52 -10.82 -17.61 5.96
CA PRO A 52 -10.29 -17.47 7.32
C PRO A 52 -9.53 -16.17 7.56
N ALA A 53 -9.01 -15.54 6.49
CA ALA A 53 -8.35 -14.24 6.53
C ALA A 53 -9.24 -13.11 5.99
N GLY A 54 -10.56 -13.33 5.88
CA GLY A 54 -11.52 -12.35 5.41
C GLY A 54 -11.21 -11.85 4.01
N ILE A 55 -11.11 -10.53 3.85
CA ILE A 55 -10.80 -9.89 2.55
C ILE A 55 -9.49 -10.41 1.95
N VAL A 56 -8.46 -10.72 2.77
CA VAL A 56 -7.17 -11.23 2.27
C VAL A 56 -7.33 -12.62 1.65
N SER A 57 -8.27 -13.45 2.14
CA SER A 57 -8.60 -14.72 1.48
C SER A 57 -9.18 -14.47 0.08
N PHE A 58 -9.92 -13.38 -0.10
CA PHE A 58 -10.52 -12.99 -1.38
C PHE A 58 -9.48 -12.40 -2.34
N GLU A 59 -8.56 -11.56 -1.86
CA GLU A 59 -7.40 -11.07 -2.63
C GLU A 59 -6.54 -12.23 -3.18
N LEU A 60 -6.43 -13.31 -2.40
CA LEU A 60 -5.65 -14.50 -2.75
C LEU A 60 -6.48 -15.59 -3.45
N ALA A 61 -7.73 -15.30 -3.80
CA ALA A 61 -8.58 -16.20 -4.56
C ALA A 61 -8.17 -16.17 -6.05
N ARG A 62 -7.29 -17.07 -6.45
CA ARG A 62 -6.72 -17.09 -7.80
C ARG A 62 -7.70 -17.50 -8.89
N THR A 63 -8.72 -18.27 -8.54
CA THR A 63 -9.66 -18.86 -9.51
C THR A 63 -11.09 -18.40 -9.26
N PRO A 64 -11.96 -18.38 -10.30
CA PRO A 64 -13.38 -18.09 -10.13
C PRO A 64 -14.04 -18.96 -9.07
N GLY A 65 -13.80 -20.27 -9.06
CA GLY A 65 -14.39 -21.17 -8.07
C GLY A 65 -14.04 -20.81 -6.62
N GLN A 66 -12.80 -20.39 -6.36
CA GLN A 66 -12.38 -19.91 -5.03
C GLN A 66 -13.05 -18.58 -4.66
N ALA A 67 -13.07 -17.62 -5.60
CA ALA A 67 -13.70 -16.33 -5.40
C ALA A 67 -15.21 -16.48 -5.13
N ILE A 68 -15.88 -17.36 -5.89
CA ILE A 68 -17.29 -17.69 -5.73
C ILE A 68 -17.57 -18.27 -4.34
N ALA A 69 -16.79 -19.28 -3.93
CA ALA A 69 -16.98 -19.92 -2.64
C ALA A 69 -16.83 -18.92 -1.48
N ILE A 70 -15.89 -17.99 -1.58
CA ILE A 70 -15.69 -16.93 -0.59
C ILE A 70 -16.88 -15.96 -0.56
N VAL A 71 -17.29 -15.42 -1.71
CA VAL A 71 -18.42 -14.46 -1.78
C VAL A 71 -19.73 -15.11 -1.32
N GLN A 72 -19.96 -16.39 -1.65
CA GLN A 72 -21.13 -17.15 -1.20
C GLN A 72 -21.11 -17.45 0.30
N SER A 73 -19.93 -17.49 0.92
CA SER A 73 -19.82 -17.63 2.38
C SER A 73 -20.24 -16.37 3.14
N TRP A 74 -20.34 -15.22 2.44
CA TRP A 74 -20.78 -13.95 3.01
C TRP A 74 -22.27 -13.73 2.81
N ASP A 75 -22.96 -13.34 3.88
CA ASP A 75 -24.33 -12.83 3.81
C ASP A 75 -24.39 -11.45 3.12
N GLU A 76 -25.60 -10.96 2.84
CA GLU A 76 -25.81 -9.69 2.13
C GLU A 76 -25.13 -8.51 2.84
N ALA A 77 -25.19 -8.46 4.18
CA ALA A 77 -24.59 -7.41 4.97
C ALA A 77 -23.06 -7.46 4.94
N ALA A 78 -22.46 -8.65 4.99
CA ALA A 78 -21.03 -8.89 4.89
C ALA A 78 -20.52 -8.52 3.50
N ARG A 79 -21.23 -8.89 2.43
CA ARG A 79 -20.89 -8.43 1.08
C ARG A 79 -20.92 -6.90 1.02
N ALA A 80 -21.98 -6.25 1.51
CA ALA A 80 -22.11 -4.78 1.50
C ALA A 80 -20.92 -4.12 2.21
N ARG A 81 -20.49 -4.69 3.34
CA ARG A 81 -19.28 -4.27 4.05
C ARG A 81 -18.01 -4.49 3.25
N ALA A 82 -17.88 -5.60 2.51
CA ALA A 82 -16.74 -5.85 1.63
C ALA A 82 -16.60 -4.76 0.55
N ALA A 83 -17.71 -4.34 -0.08
CA ALA A 83 -17.68 -3.25 -1.06
C ALA A 83 -17.23 -1.91 -0.45
N ILE A 84 -17.72 -1.58 0.75
CA ILE A 84 -17.29 -0.38 1.48
C ILE A 84 -15.83 -0.52 1.92
N HIS A 85 -15.41 -1.71 2.35
CA HIS A 85 -14.03 -2.02 2.73
C HIS A 85 -13.06 -1.72 1.57
N LEU A 86 -13.32 -2.25 0.37
CA LEU A 86 -12.52 -1.95 -0.83
C LEU A 86 -12.48 -0.45 -1.15
N SER A 87 -13.58 0.26 -0.93
CA SER A 87 -13.65 1.71 -1.17
C SER A 87 -12.79 2.50 -0.19
N VAL A 88 -12.81 2.14 1.09
CA VAL A 88 -11.96 2.76 2.12
C VAL A 88 -10.48 2.40 1.91
N ASP A 89 -10.20 1.24 1.32
CA ASP A 89 -8.85 0.77 1.05
C ASP A 89 -8.08 1.68 0.06
N TYR A 90 -8.78 2.39 -0.83
CA TYR A 90 -8.15 3.43 -1.66
C TYR A 90 -7.54 4.59 -0.86
N ALA A 91 -8.10 4.94 0.30
CA ALA A 91 -7.47 5.91 1.19
C ALA A 91 -6.27 5.29 1.91
N PHE A 92 -6.39 4.02 2.30
CA PHE A 92 -5.31 3.29 2.98
C PHE A 92 -4.10 3.09 2.08
N LEU A 93 -4.29 2.75 0.80
CA LEU A 93 -3.18 2.54 -0.13
C LEU A 93 -2.32 3.79 -0.33
N LEU A 94 -2.95 4.96 -0.37
CA LEU A 94 -2.23 6.24 -0.45
C LEU A 94 -1.49 6.54 0.85
N ALA A 95 -2.13 6.29 1.99
CA ALA A 95 -1.55 6.56 3.30
C ALA A 95 -0.35 5.65 3.60
N TYR A 96 -0.47 4.33 3.39
CA TYR A 96 0.63 3.40 3.65
C TYR A 96 1.79 3.62 2.68
N ALA A 97 1.52 3.89 1.38
CA ALA A 97 2.57 4.12 0.41
C ALA A 97 3.33 5.42 0.70
N ALA A 98 2.62 6.50 1.05
CA ALA A 98 3.23 7.75 1.48
C ALA A 98 4.11 7.56 2.72
N TRP A 99 3.63 6.81 3.72
CA TRP A 99 4.39 6.51 4.92
C TRP A 99 5.65 5.69 4.63
N LEU A 100 5.52 4.54 3.94
CA LEU A 100 6.65 3.67 3.62
C LEU A 100 7.67 4.37 2.73
N TRP A 101 7.21 5.16 1.75
CA TRP A 101 8.07 6.01 0.94
C TRP A 101 8.88 6.97 1.82
N ALA A 102 8.23 7.72 2.70
CA ALA A 102 8.90 8.70 3.55
C ALA A 102 9.86 8.04 4.55
N ALA A 103 9.47 6.91 5.14
CA ALA A 103 10.29 6.13 6.06
C ALA A 103 11.57 5.61 5.37
N LEU A 104 11.44 5.03 4.17
CA LEU A 104 12.58 4.52 3.40
C LEU A 104 13.46 5.66 2.88
N ARG A 105 12.90 6.83 2.55
CA ARG A 105 13.69 8.03 2.23
C ARG A 105 14.48 8.52 3.43
N GLY A 106 13.87 8.56 4.62
CA GLY A 106 14.57 8.89 5.87
C GLY A 106 15.68 7.89 6.20
N LEU A 107 15.45 6.59 5.96
CA LEU A 107 16.49 5.57 6.10
C LEU A 107 17.62 5.75 5.08
N ALA A 108 17.30 6.11 3.84
CA ALA A 108 18.32 6.37 2.82
C ALA A 108 19.26 7.51 3.24
N LEU A 109 18.72 8.61 3.77
CA LEU A 109 19.52 9.74 4.27
C LEU A 109 20.45 9.32 5.43
N ARG A 110 19.97 8.46 6.34
CA ARG A 110 20.80 7.91 7.42
C ARG A 110 21.95 7.07 6.89
N PHE A 111 21.72 6.27 5.85
CA PHE A 111 22.80 5.54 5.18
C PHE A 111 23.79 6.50 4.52
N GLU A 112 23.34 7.58 3.87
CA GLU A 112 24.23 8.56 3.24
C GLU A 112 25.14 9.27 4.23
N ALA A 113 24.65 9.53 5.45
CA ALA A 113 25.46 10.09 6.54
C ALA A 113 26.66 9.21 6.92
N ARG A 114 26.70 7.93 6.51
CA ARG A 114 27.86 7.03 6.71
C ARG A 114 28.87 7.06 5.55
N GLY A 115 28.73 7.99 4.60
CA GLY A 115 29.61 8.12 3.45
C GLY A 115 29.58 6.87 2.55
N GLU A 116 30.74 6.50 2.00
CA GLU A 116 30.87 5.40 1.04
C GLU A 116 30.34 4.06 1.59
N ALA A 117 30.55 3.79 2.88
CA ALA A 117 30.11 2.56 3.54
C ALA A 117 28.57 2.40 3.53
N GLY A 118 27.82 3.50 3.51
CA GLY A 118 26.36 3.48 3.46
C GLY A 118 25.77 3.63 2.06
N ALA A 119 26.57 3.95 1.05
CA ALA A 119 26.08 4.29 -0.29
C ALA A 119 25.22 3.18 -0.93
N ARG A 120 25.54 1.91 -0.68
CA ARG A 120 24.72 0.77 -1.15
C ARG A 120 23.35 0.75 -0.45
N GLY A 121 23.31 0.90 0.87
CA GLY A 121 22.06 0.95 1.65
C GLY A 121 21.17 2.11 1.24
N ALA A 122 21.75 3.27 0.99
CA ALA A 122 21.05 4.47 0.51
C ALA A 122 20.39 4.24 -0.86
N ARG A 123 21.14 3.67 -1.83
CA ARG A 123 20.61 3.37 -3.17
C ARG A 123 19.44 2.40 -3.14
N TRP A 124 19.56 1.31 -2.37
CA TRP A 124 18.48 0.32 -2.26
C TRP A 124 17.24 0.90 -1.56
N SER A 125 17.43 1.65 -0.47
CA SER A 125 16.34 2.30 0.25
C SER A 125 15.58 3.29 -0.64
N ARG A 126 16.27 4.07 -1.49
CA ARG A 126 15.61 4.96 -2.46
C ARG A 126 14.80 4.23 -3.51
N ARG A 127 15.35 3.16 -4.09
CA ARG A 127 14.64 2.36 -5.10
C ARG A 127 13.39 1.72 -4.53
N LEU A 128 13.51 1.16 -3.32
CA LEU A 128 12.40 0.55 -2.61
C LEU A 128 11.35 1.59 -2.17
N ALA A 129 11.77 2.80 -1.79
CA ALA A 129 10.84 3.89 -1.52
C ALA A 129 9.99 4.21 -2.76
N ALA A 130 10.62 4.34 -3.92
CA ALA A 130 9.91 4.62 -5.18
C ALA A 130 8.93 3.48 -5.55
N SER A 131 9.29 2.21 -5.28
CA SER A 131 8.38 1.09 -5.55
C SER A 131 7.15 1.03 -4.65
N MET A 132 7.05 1.83 -3.58
CA MET A 132 5.83 1.89 -2.75
C MET A 132 4.65 2.48 -3.50
N TRP A 133 4.89 3.40 -4.44
CA TRP A 133 3.85 3.91 -5.34
C TRP A 133 3.42 2.86 -6.38
N LEU A 134 4.35 1.99 -6.80
CA LEU A 134 4.00 0.83 -7.62
C LEU A 134 3.15 -0.17 -6.81
N ALA A 135 3.50 -0.42 -5.55
CA ALA A 135 2.70 -1.28 -4.68
C ALA A 135 1.27 -0.75 -4.51
N ALA A 136 1.09 0.56 -4.27
CA ALA A 136 -0.23 1.18 -4.23
C ALA A 136 -0.99 1.09 -5.56
N GLY A 137 -0.29 1.20 -6.70
CA GLY A 137 -0.90 0.99 -8.01
C GLY A 137 -1.38 -0.45 -8.23
N LEU A 138 -0.61 -1.44 -7.79
CA LEU A 138 -1.02 -2.85 -7.80
C LEU A 138 -2.23 -3.06 -6.89
N ASP A 139 -2.21 -2.47 -5.69
CA ASP A 139 -3.32 -2.51 -4.73
C ASP A 139 -4.62 -1.92 -5.33
N ALA A 140 -4.52 -0.78 -6.02
CA ALA A 140 -5.66 -0.14 -6.68
C ALA A 140 -6.27 -1.02 -7.80
N VAL A 141 -5.44 -1.74 -8.56
CA VAL A 141 -5.91 -2.66 -9.61
C VAL A 141 -6.54 -3.91 -9.00
N GLU A 142 -5.95 -4.42 -7.93
CA GLU A 142 -6.48 -5.55 -7.17
C GLU A 142 -7.86 -5.23 -6.59
N ASN A 143 -7.98 -4.11 -5.87
CA ASN A 143 -9.25 -3.62 -5.33
C ASN A 143 -10.32 -3.40 -6.41
N ALA A 144 -9.94 -2.91 -7.59
CA ALA A 144 -10.86 -2.75 -8.71
C ALA A 144 -11.36 -4.11 -9.23
N ALA A 145 -10.45 -5.09 -9.37
CA ALA A 145 -10.81 -6.45 -9.81
C ALA A 145 -11.74 -7.14 -8.79
N LEU A 146 -11.45 -7.03 -7.49
CA LEU A 146 -12.35 -7.54 -6.44
C LEU A 146 -13.70 -6.83 -6.43
N GLY A 147 -13.72 -5.51 -6.67
CA GLY A 147 -14.94 -4.73 -6.77
C GLY A 147 -15.83 -5.18 -7.94
N ILE A 148 -15.23 -5.50 -9.10
CA ILE A 148 -15.93 -6.07 -10.26
C ILE A 148 -16.52 -7.45 -9.91
N ILE A 149 -15.75 -8.31 -9.25
CA ILE A 149 -16.23 -9.65 -8.83
C ILE A 149 -17.40 -9.50 -7.86
N LEU A 150 -17.30 -8.61 -6.87
CA LEU A 150 -18.37 -8.35 -5.91
C LEU A 150 -19.61 -7.82 -6.62
N ALA A 151 -19.48 -6.84 -7.52
CA ALA A 151 -20.59 -6.25 -8.24
C ALA A 151 -21.41 -7.30 -9.01
N GLY A 152 -20.75 -8.30 -9.60
CA GLY A 152 -21.43 -9.45 -10.23
C GLY A 152 -22.19 -10.35 -9.23
N GLY A 153 -21.77 -10.40 -7.97
CA GLY A 153 -22.49 -11.10 -6.88
C GLY A 153 -23.51 -10.23 -6.12
N PHE A 154 -23.63 -8.96 -6.48
CA PHE A 154 -24.55 -7.97 -5.89
C PHE A 154 -25.65 -7.52 -6.83
N ASP A 155 -25.71 -8.06 -8.05
CA ASP A 155 -26.76 -7.71 -9.00
C ASP A 155 -28.13 -8.06 -8.40
N PRO A 156 -28.99 -7.07 -8.06
CA PRO A 156 -30.32 -7.33 -7.51
C PRO A 156 -31.22 -8.07 -8.51
N GLU A 157 -30.91 -7.97 -9.81
CA GLU A 157 -31.63 -8.63 -10.90
C GLU A 157 -31.06 -10.02 -11.22
N ASP A 158 -29.85 -10.34 -10.74
CA ASP A 158 -29.22 -11.67 -10.84
C ASP A 158 -28.67 -12.15 -9.47
N PRO A 159 -29.55 -12.59 -8.55
CA PRO A 159 -29.15 -13.05 -7.22
C PRO A 159 -28.27 -14.31 -7.23
N GLU A 160 -28.16 -15.00 -8.38
CA GLU A 160 -27.27 -16.14 -8.60
C GLU A 160 -25.98 -15.75 -9.37
N GLY A 161 -25.79 -14.45 -9.69
CA GLY A 161 -24.86 -13.83 -10.66
C GLY A 161 -23.35 -14.06 -10.52
N LEU A 162 -22.97 -15.02 -9.69
CA LEU A 162 -21.64 -15.61 -9.60
C LEU A 162 -21.24 -16.43 -10.85
N LEU A 163 -22.18 -16.74 -11.74
CA LEU A 163 -21.93 -17.49 -12.99
C LEU A 163 -21.21 -16.68 -14.07
N SER A 164 -21.10 -15.36 -13.95
CA SER A 164 -20.47 -14.48 -14.96
C SER A 164 -19.06 -13.98 -14.59
N ILE A 165 -18.46 -14.47 -13.50
CA ILE A 165 -17.08 -14.09 -13.12
C ILE A 165 -16.10 -14.53 -14.21
N ASP A 166 -15.60 -13.56 -14.98
CA ASP A 166 -14.50 -13.77 -15.91
C ASP A 166 -13.29 -14.33 -15.15
N ALA A 167 -12.71 -15.43 -15.65
CA ALA A 167 -11.53 -16.07 -15.10
C ALA A 167 -10.33 -15.12 -14.91
N SER A 168 -10.34 -14.00 -15.62
CA SER A 168 -9.30 -12.96 -15.60
C SER A 168 -9.29 -12.14 -14.31
N TRP A 169 -10.45 -11.83 -13.70
CA TRP A 169 -10.49 -10.92 -12.54
C TRP A 169 -9.84 -11.51 -11.28
N PRO A 170 -10.17 -12.75 -10.86
CA PRO A 170 -9.55 -13.34 -9.68
C PRO A 170 -8.04 -13.54 -9.88
N ALA A 171 -7.62 -13.94 -11.09
CA ALA A 171 -6.22 -14.11 -11.43
C ALA A 171 -5.45 -12.77 -11.43
N LEU A 172 -6.06 -11.69 -11.91
CA LEU A 172 -5.50 -10.34 -11.89
C LEU A 172 -5.35 -9.83 -10.45
N ALA A 173 -6.42 -9.93 -9.64
CA ALA A 173 -6.41 -9.56 -8.22
C ALA A 173 -5.29 -10.31 -7.48
N PHE A 174 -5.25 -11.64 -7.62
CA PHE A 174 -4.21 -12.49 -7.03
C PHE A 174 -2.80 -12.05 -7.45
N THR A 175 -2.58 -11.78 -8.74
CA THR A 175 -1.26 -11.41 -9.24
C THR A 175 -0.81 -10.09 -8.63
N CYS A 176 -1.68 -9.08 -8.64
CA CYS A 176 -1.40 -7.81 -7.99
C CYS A 176 -1.18 -7.97 -6.48
N ALA A 177 -2.01 -8.76 -5.79
CA ALA A 177 -1.89 -9.03 -4.35
C ALA A 177 -0.52 -9.66 -4.00
N VAL A 178 -0.07 -10.67 -4.75
CA VAL A 178 1.22 -11.31 -4.51
C VAL A 178 2.38 -10.31 -4.68
N PHE A 179 2.36 -9.52 -5.76
CA PHE A 179 3.42 -8.54 -5.98
C PHE A 179 3.38 -7.37 -4.98
N LYS A 180 2.20 -6.86 -4.62
CA LYS A 180 2.06 -5.78 -3.61
C LYS A 180 2.55 -6.26 -2.25
N PHE A 181 2.14 -7.46 -1.81
CA PHE A 181 2.58 -8.01 -0.52
C PHE A 181 4.08 -8.28 -0.50
N ALA A 182 4.66 -8.78 -1.59
CA ALA A 182 6.11 -8.98 -1.67
C ALA A 182 6.90 -7.66 -1.56
N LEU A 183 6.45 -6.59 -2.23
CA LEU A 183 7.07 -5.28 -2.16
C LEU A 183 6.95 -4.67 -0.76
N VAL A 184 5.77 -4.72 -0.15
CA VAL A 184 5.52 -4.19 1.20
C VAL A 184 6.32 -4.97 2.24
N ALA A 185 6.36 -6.31 2.15
CA ALA A 185 7.16 -7.15 3.05
C ALA A 185 8.66 -6.82 2.94
N LEU A 186 9.18 -6.64 1.72
CA LEU A 186 10.57 -6.23 1.51
C LEU A 186 10.85 -4.84 2.10
N ALA A 187 9.95 -3.88 1.91
CA ALA A 187 10.04 -2.53 2.50
C ALA A 187 10.13 -2.57 4.02
N LEU A 188 9.21 -3.29 4.67
CA LEU A 188 9.22 -3.47 6.12
C LEU A 188 10.49 -4.16 6.61
N GLY A 189 10.93 -5.23 5.93
CA GLY A 189 12.17 -5.93 6.27
C GLY A 189 13.41 -5.02 6.20
N VAL A 190 13.51 -4.19 5.15
CA VAL A 190 14.60 -3.21 5.01
C VAL A 190 14.52 -2.12 6.07
N LEU A 191 13.33 -1.63 6.42
CA LEU A 191 13.15 -0.65 7.49
C LEU A 191 13.62 -1.20 8.84
N ILE A 192 13.23 -2.43 9.19
CA ILE A 192 13.63 -3.11 10.43
C ILE A 192 15.14 -3.31 10.46
N TRP A 193 15.72 -3.88 9.39
CA TRP A 193 17.16 -4.10 9.29
C TRP A 193 17.95 -2.78 9.36
N GLY A 194 17.48 -1.74 8.67
CA GLY A 194 18.09 -0.42 8.65
C GLY A 194 18.03 0.29 10.00
N ALA A 195 16.92 0.17 10.72
CA ALA A 195 16.78 0.71 12.07
C ALA A 195 17.82 0.15 13.04
N VAL A 196 18.18 -1.14 12.91
CA VAL A 196 19.23 -1.79 13.70
C VAL A 196 20.62 -1.34 13.28
N LYS A 197 20.89 -1.21 11.97
CA LYS A 197 22.24 -0.93 11.46
C LYS A 197 22.66 0.53 11.54
N VAL A 198 21.71 1.46 11.45
CA VAL A 198 22.01 2.89 11.44
C VAL A 198 21.01 3.62 12.33
N PRO A 199 21.00 3.43 13.66
CA PRO A 199 19.98 3.94 14.58
C PRO A 199 19.81 5.48 14.48
N VAL A 200 18.67 5.96 14.95
CA VAL A 200 18.39 7.40 14.97
C VAL A 200 19.33 8.03 16.01
N PRO A 201 20.13 9.05 15.65
CA PRO A 201 20.96 9.75 16.64
C PRO A 201 20.08 10.36 17.73
N PRO A 202 20.49 10.30 19.00
CA PRO A 202 19.77 10.94 20.09
C PRO A 202 19.63 12.46 19.86
N ASP A 203 18.63 13.09 20.49
CA ASP A 203 18.24 14.47 20.18
C ASP A 203 19.31 15.51 20.57
N ASP A 204 20.27 15.15 21.42
CA ASP A 204 21.40 15.97 21.89
C ASP A 204 22.56 16.05 20.89
N GLU A 205 22.70 15.09 19.97
CA GLU A 205 23.72 15.09 18.90
C GLU A 205 23.26 15.83 17.63
N ARG A 206 22.10 16.51 17.66
CA ARG A 206 21.47 17.17 16.50
C ARG A 206 21.65 18.70 16.45
N ALA A 207 22.59 19.23 17.25
CA ALA A 207 22.92 20.65 17.33
C ALA A 207 23.94 21.07 16.26
#